data_AF-A0A6L0XEC9-F1
#
_entry.id   AF-A0A6L0XEC9-F1
#
_cell.length_a   1.000
_cell.length_b   1.000
_cell.length_c   1.000
_cell.angle_alpha   90.00
_cell.angle_beta   90.00
_cell.angle_gamma   90.00
#
_symmetry.space_group_name_H-M   'P 1'
#
loop_
_entity.id
_entity.type
_entity.pdbx_description
1 polymer ?
#
loop_
_entity_poly.entity_id
_entity_poly.type
_entity_poly.pdbx_seq_one_letter_code
_entity_poly.pdbx_strand_id
1 'polypeptide(L)'
;MLRRGFCRSIPLLGPTFTELVERLDSFEKEFIEWKAFRKAVESTSPKVTEAAKEIIAESMKEVKTSKVNLENPLTPEEFTELNQFYAKQKVKDIFFENLLYINTPNDLMQHSETVFRQYLVRIARRVRHLNHAPYGLSQMPGIQMLKKWYQWSFHDVRSTPVPTTRDECYRCDRMVRRVFLRHYNVSSLITDGMVEFASREGWTHVDEEVMRTYDELQNFFEAFCLGRVRLRFLVGNYMYLSTKILGVSKEEYAVNDPDGLTVPIFFDHNAEDFVGQICKKCSLLVLTKCAIKEAQASYDAEIELKLAGDPNLVFVGIPYITYDIICAMLEDAVSANVDRQERTGKACTKIEVTLAQWPTNKRFVLRISDTAGGMTLRQASKQLSCWSLYRNIQGHNQDTISTWTSSPIRLPYAYNAARVIGGNITLASIEGYGTDRQLYLPSTGLAGVSL
;
A
#
# COMPACT_ATOMS: atom_id res chain seq x y z
N MET A 1 -22.40 -58.92 1.01
CA MET A 1 -21.30 -59.39 0.13
C MET A 1 -20.80 -58.21 -0.70
N LEU A 2 -19.47 -57.98 -0.67
CA LEU A 2 -18.63 -57.27 -1.65
C LEU A 2 -18.60 -55.73 -1.73
N ARG A 3 -17.36 -55.25 -1.57
CA ARG A 3 -16.77 -53.91 -1.75
C ARG A 3 -16.75 -53.44 -3.22
N ARG A 4 -16.75 -52.12 -3.43
CA ARG A 4 -15.98 -51.29 -4.40
C ARG A 4 -16.55 -49.86 -4.30
N GLY A 5 -15.85 -48.82 -3.86
CA GLY A 5 -14.67 -48.21 -4.49
C GLY A 5 -15.10 -46.90 -5.17
N PHE A 6 -15.37 -45.82 -4.40
CA PHE A 6 -15.64 -44.49 -4.97
C PHE A 6 -14.33 -43.70 -5.09
N CYS A 7 -13.86 -43.55 -6.33
CA CYS A 7 -12.79 -42.65 -6.72
C CYS A 7 -13.36 -41.22 -6.80
N ARG A 8 -12.82 -40.27 -6.03
CA ARG A 8 -13.11 -38.83 -6.20
C ARG A 8 -12.17 -38.29 -7.29
N SER A 9 -12.73 -37.95 -8.45
CA SER A 9 -12.05 -37.12 -9.46
C SER A 9 -12.30 -35.64 -9.18
N ILE A 10 -11.22 -34.90 -8.93
CA ILE A 10 -11.15 -33.44 -8.90
C ILE A 10 -11.13 -32.94 -10.35
N PRO A 11 -11.88 -31.90 -10.75
CA PRO A 11 -11.54 -31.12 -11.92
C PRO A 11 -10.68 -29.92 -11.49
N LEU A 12 -9.38 -30.07 -11.66
CA LEU A 12 -8.45 -28.97 -11.91
C LEU A 12 -8.54 -28.68 -13.41
N LEU A 13 -9.12 -27.55 -13.80
CA LEU A 13 -8.98 -27.04 -15.16
C LEU A 13 -8.55 -25.58 -15.06
N GLY A 14 -7.26 -25.37 -15.33
CA GLY A 14 -6.75 -24.07 -15.74
C GLY A 14 -7.23 -23.76 -17.17
N PRO A 15 -7.05 -22.51 -17.63
CA PRO A 15 -7.52 -22.09 -18.95
C PRO A 15 -6.92 -22.96 -20.04
N THR A 16 -7.75 -23.30 -21.02
CA THR A 16 -7.34 -24.15 -22.16
C THR A 16 -6.37 -23.40 -23.07
N PHE A 17 -5.55 -24.13 -23.82
CA PHE A 17 -4.57 -23.56 -24.76
C PHE A 17 -5.23 -22.61 -25.78
N THR A 18 -6.46 -22.90 -26.19
CA THR A 18 -7.27 -22.08 -27.10
C THR A 18 -7.64 -20.73 -26.47
N GLU A 19 -8.02 -20.69 -25.19
CA GLU A 19 -8.29 -19.42 -24.46
C GLU A 19 -7.01 -18.59 -24.27
N LEU A 20 -5.83 -19.22 -24.19
CA LEU A 20 -4.57 -18.50 -24.11
C LEU A 20 -4.16 -17.88 -25.46
N VAL A 21 -4.45 -18.56 -26.57
CA VAL A 21 -4.22 -18.06 -27.93
C VAL A 21 -5.21 -16.95 -28.28
N GLU A 22 -6.50 -17.12 -27.98
CA GLU A 22 -7.51 -16.06 -28.18
C GLU A 22 -7.20 -14.80 -27.35
N ARG A 23 -6.65 -14.96 -26.15
CA ARG A 23 -6.19 -13.83 -25.33
C ARG A 23 -4.95 -13.15 -25.90
N LEU A 24 -4.00 -13.90 -26.46
CA LEU A 24 -2.82 -13.34 -27.14
C LEU A 24 -3.22 -12.57 -28.41
N ASP A 25 -4.13 -13.13 -29.21
CA ASP A 25 -4.68 -12.48 -30.40
C ASP A 25 -5.47 -11.21 -30.04
N SER A 26 -6.23 -11.23 -28.93
CA SER A 26 -6.91 -10.03 -28.41
C SER A 26 -5.93 -8.91 -28.05
N PHE A 27 -4.79 -9.25 -27.42
CA PHE A 27 -3.78 -8.26 -27.06
C PHE A 27 -3.07 -7.66 -28.28
N GLU A 28 -2.74 -8.47 -29.28
CA GLU A 28 -2.14 -7.97 -30.52
C GLU A 28 -3.11 -7.10 -31.30
N LYS A 29 -4.40 -7.47 -31.33
CA LYS A 29 -5.45 -6.72 -32.01
C LYS A 29 -5.71 -5.36 -31.35
N GLU A 30 -5.81 -5.31 -30.03
CA GLU A 30 -5.93 -4.06 -29.28
C GLU A 30 -4.72 -3.13 -29.47
N PHE A 31 -3.51 -3.68 -29.55
CA PHE A 31 -2.28 -2.91 -29.77
C PHE A 31 -2.19 -2.33 -31.20
N ILE A 32 -2.64 -3.11 -32.20
CA ILE A 32 -2.74 -2.67 -33.60
C ILE A 32 -3.81 -1.57 -33.73
N GLU A 33 -4.97 -1.74 -33.09
CA GLU A 33 -6.03 -0.73 -33.06
C GLU A 33 -5.57 0.56 -32.37
N TRP A 34 -4.78 0.48 -31.30
CA TRP A 34 -4.20 1.64 -30.63
C TRP A 34 -3.19 2.40 -31.50
N LYS A 35 -2.32 1.69 -32.21
CA LYS A 35 -1.40 2.31 -33.18
C LYS A 35 -2.15 2.93 -34.34
N ALA A 36 -3.20 2.28 -34.84
CA ALA A 36 -4.03 2.81 -35.91
C ALA A 36 -4.83 4.04 -35.47
N PHE A 37 -5.42 4.02 -34.26
CA PHE A 37 -6.13 5.14 -33.67
C PHE A 37 -5.21 6.34 -33.43
N ARG A 38 -4.03 6.11 -32.85
CA ARG A 38 -3.03 7.17 -32.64
C ARG A 38 -2.59 7.79 -33.97
N LYS A 39 -2.32 6.97 -34.98
CA LYS A 39 -1.93 7.44 -36.32
C LYS A 39 -3.08 8.19 -37.01
N ALA A 40 -4.32 7.79 -36.78
CA ALA A 40 -5.51 8.47 -37.27
C ALA A 40 -5.76 9.80 -36.54
N VAL A 41 -5.55 9.89 -35.23
CA VAL A 41 -5.64 11.15 -34.47
C VAL A 41 -4.53 12.11 -34.88
N GLU A 42 -3.31 11.60 -35.07
CA GLU A 42 -2.16 12.36 -35.57
C GLU A 42 -2.39 12.90 -36.99
N SER A 43 -3.10 12.17 -37.85
CA SER A 43 -3.42 12.63 -39.21
C SER A 43 -4.65 13.56 -39.29
N THR A 44 -5.63 13.37 -38.41
CA THR A 44 -6.95 14.04 -38.53
C THR A 44 -7.05 15.28 -37.65
N SER A 45 -6.32 15.34 -36.53
CA SER A 45 -6.34 16.50 -35.63
C SER A 45 -4.95 16.77 -35.03
N PRO A 46 -4.07 17.45 -35.78
CA PRO A 46 -2.72 17.78 -35.33
C PRO A 46 -2.74 18.61 -34.05
N LYS A 47 -3.73 19.51 -33.89
CA LYS A 47 -3.90 20.36 -32.70
C LYS A 47 -4.18 19.55 -31.41
N VAL A 48 -4.95 18.47 -31.49
CA VAL A 48 -5.22 17.59 -30.33
C VAL A 48 -3.97 16.79 -29.96
N THR A 49 -3.20 16.38 -30.97
CA THR A 49 -1.92 15.70 -30.78
C THR A 49 -0.90 16.63 -30.12
N GLU A 50 -0.88 17.90 -30.52
CA GLU A 50 0.03 18.93 -30.00
C GLU A 50 -0.35 19.33 -28.57
N ALA A 51 -1.64 19.52 -28.27
CA ALA A 51 -2.14 19.73 -26.91
C ALA A 51 -1.87 18.53 -25.99
N ALA A 52 -2.03 17.29 -26.47
CA ALA A 52 -1.68 16.10 -25.69
C ALA A 52 -0.16 16.00 -25.43
N LYS A 53 0.68 16.40 -26.40
CA LYS A 53 2.14 16.48 -26.23
C LYS A 53 2.54 17.59 -25.26
N GLU A 54 1.87 18.73 -25.27
CA GLU A 54 2.09 19.83 -24.33
C GLU A 54 1.68 19.44 -22.91
N ILE A 55 0.52 18.81 -22.72
CA ILE A 55 0.07 18.28 -21.43
C ILE A 55 1.09 17.25 -20.91
N ILE A 56 1.51 16.28 -21.74
CA ILE A 56 2.53 15.29 -21.35
C ILE A 56 3.86 15.99 -21.03
N ALA A 57 4.25 17.04 -21.76
CA ALA A 57 5.49 17.78 -21.52
C ALA A 57 5.43 18.65 -20.26
N GLU A 58 4.28 19.22 -19.91
CA GLU A 58 4.02 19.93 -18.66
C GLU A 58 4.00 18.97 -17.48
N SER A 59 3.28 17.83 -17.58
CA SER A 59 3.35 16.76 -16.58
C SER A 59 4.77 16.23 -16.41
N MET A 60 5.56 16.15 -17.49
CA MET A 60 6.98 15.77 -17.42
C MET A 60 7.89 16.88 -16.87
N LYS A 61 7.50 18.17 -16.93
CA LYS A 61 8.22 19.29 -16.29
C LYS A 61 7.96 19.34 -14.78
N GLU A 62 6.72 19.12 -14.35
CA GLU A 62 6.37 18.94 -12.93
C GLU A 62 6.99 17.68 -12.33
N VAL A 63 7.16 16.63 -13.11
CA VAL A 63 7.88 15.42 -12.66
C VAL A 63 9.41 15.62 -12.65
N LYS A 64 9.97 16.57 -13.42
CA LYS A 64 11.42 16.88 -13.44
C LYS A 64 11.91 17.71 -12.24
N THR A 65 11.04 18.47 -11.57
CA THR A 65 11.39 19.15 -10.30
C THR A 65 11.63 18.12 -9.19
N SER A 66 11.01 16.94 -9.28
CA SER A 66 11.36 15.75 -8.51
C SER A 66 12.47 14.97 -9.22
N LYS A 67 13.75 15.22 -8.89
CA LYS A 67 14.91 14.52 -9.49
C LYS A 67 14.99 13.04 -9.09
N VAL A 68 14.08 12.22 -9.58
CA VAL A 68 14.24 10.76 -9.74
C VAL A 68 14.79 10.54 -11.14
N ASN A 69 15.76 9.65 -11.34
CA ASN A 69 16.26 9.33 -12.69
C ASN A 69 15.16 8.56 -13.46
N LEU A 70 14.68 9.11 -14.59
CA LEU A 70 13.45 8.70 -15.31
C LEU A 70 13.70 7.94 -16.62
N GLU A 71 14.95 7.81 -17.07
CA GLU A 71 15.23 7.04 -18.27
C GLU A 71 14.93 5.56 -17.98
N ASN A 72 14.09 4.94 -18.81
CA ASN A 72 13.83 3.50 -18.76
C ASN A 72 14.94 2.81 -19.56
N PRO A 73 15.88 2.11 -18.91
CA PRO A 73 17.08 1.60 -19.57
C PRO A 73 16.89 0.19 -20.16
N LEU A 74 15.67 -0.38 -20.10
CA LEU A 74 15.28 -1.59 -20.85
C LEU A 74 14.38 -1.18 -22.01
N THR A 75 14.50 -1.88 -23.14
CA THR A 75 13.49 -1.74 -24.20
C THR A 75 12.13 -2.24 -23.67
N PRO A 76 11.00 -1.75 -24.20
CA PRO A 76 9.68 -2.26 -23.82
C PRO A 76 9.54 -3.78 -23.98
N GLU A 77 10.22 -4.36 -24.97
CA GLU A 77 10.23 -5.79 -25.27
C GLU A 77 10.99 -6.58 -24.19
N GLU A 78 12.22 -6.17 -23.88
CA GLU A 78 13.04 -6.79 -22.81
C GLU A 78 12.35 -6.73 -21.45
N PHE A 79 11.72 -5.60 -21.13
CA PHE A 79 10.94 -5.48 -19.91
C PHE A 79 9.78 -6.47 -19.91
N THR A 80 9.05 -6.58 -21.02
CA THR A 80 7.88 -7.47 -21.12
C THR A 80 8.26 -8.93 -20.92
N GLU A 81 9.31 -9.41 -21.57
CA GLU A 81 9.77 -10.79 -21.44
C GLU A 81 10.22 -11.11 -20.01
N LEU A 82 11.08 -10.27 -19.44
CA LEU A 82 11.61 -10.47 -18.08
C LEU A 82 10.50 -10.37 -17.03
N ASN A 83 9.60 -9.40 -17.18
CA ASN A 83 8.47 -9.25 -16.28
C ASN A 83 7.54 -10.47 -16.34
N GLN A 84 7.28 -11.03 -17.53
CA GLN A 84 6.52 -12.27 -17.66
C GLN A 84 7.23 -13.46 -17.02
N PHE A 85 8.54 -13.58 -17.19
CA PHE A 85 9.34 -14.62 -16.55
C PHE A 85 9.20 -14.58 -15.03
N TYR A 86 9.43 -13.42 -14.40
CA TYR A 86 9.33 -13.26 -12.95
C TYR A 86 7.90 -13.41 -12.43
N ALA A 87 6.90 -12.93 -13.17
CA ALA A 87 5.49 -13.05 -12.76
C ALA A 87 5.03 -14.52 -12.66
N LYS A 88 5.59 -15.42 -13.46
CA LYS A 88 5.32 -16.87 -13.44
C LYS A 88 6.04 -17.62 -12.30
N GLN A 89 7.07 -17.04 -11.71
CA GLN A 89 7.82 -17.67 -10.62
C GLN A 89 6.97 -17.83 -9.34
N LYS A 90 7.29 -18.84 -8.53
CA LYS A 90 6.64 -19.06 -7.23
C LYS A 90 7.05 -17.98 -6.23
N VAL A 91 6.06 -17.31 -5.64
CA VAL A 91 6.27 -16.47 -4.46
C VAL A 91 6.61 -17.38 -3.28
N LYS A 92 7.72 -17.11 -2.61
CA LYS A 92 8.08 -17.75 -1.36
C LYS A 92 7.53 -16.94 -0.19
N ASP A 93 6.97 -17.65 0.77
CA ASP A 93 6.59 -17.08 2.04
C ASP A 93 7.86 -16.70 2.81
N ILE A 94 7.91 -15.46 3.28
CA ILE A 94 8.97 -14.97 4.16
C ILE A 94 8.30 -14.74 5.52
N PHE A 95 8.55 -15.65 6.45
CA PHE A 95 8.06 -15.53 7.82
C PHE A 95 8.79 -14.39 8.54
N PHE A 96 8.04 -13.53 9.23
CA PHE A 96 8.61 -12.38 9.94
C PHE A 96 9.60 -12.82 11.02
N GLU A 97 9.35 -13.96 11.66
CA GLU A 97 10.21 -14.57 12.68
C GLU A 97 11.64 -14.80 12.17
N ASN A 98 11.77 -15.26 10.92
CA ASN A 98 13.07 -15.54 10.31
C ASN A 98 13.88 -14.26 10.10
N LEU A 99 13.23 -13.10 10.00
CA LEU A 99 13.89 -11.81 9.80
C LEU A 99 14.57 -11.29 11.07
N LEU A 100 14.16 -11.77 12.25
CA LEU A 100 14.72 -11.37 13.54
C LEU A 100 16.18 -11.81 13.76
N TYR A 101 16.67 -12.73 12.93
CA TYR A 101 18.02 -13.30 13.03
C TYR A 101 19.05 -12.57 12.17
N ILE A 102 18.65 -11.57 11.40
CA ILE A 102 19.56 -10.83 10.52
C ILE A 102 20.25 -9.72 11.32
N ASN A 103 21.51 -9.92 11.70
CA ASN A 103 22.23 -8.94 12.52
C ASN A 103 23.70 -8.72 12.13
N THR A 104 24.28 -9.55 11.27
CA THR A 104 25.65 -9.37 10.76
C THR A 104 25.68 -8.97 9.29
N PRO A 105 26.81 -8.42 8.78
CA PRO A 105 26.99 -8.19 7.35
C PRO A 105 26.83 -9.46 6.50
N ASN A 106 27.22 -10.63 7.02
CA ASN A 106 27.05 -11.90 6.33
C ASN A 106 25.57 -12.29 6.19
N ASP A 107 24.79 -12.14 7.26
CA ASP A 107 23.35 -12.38 7.21
C ASP A 107 22.67 -11.41 6.24
N LEU A 108 23.10 -10.14 6.22
CA LEU A 108 22.58 -9.15 5.29
C LEU A 108 22.82 -9.55 3.84
N MET A 109 24.02 -10.05 3.48
CA MET A 109 24.33 -10.54 2.13
C MET A 109 23.46 -11.73 1.73
N GLN A 110 23.31 -12.73 2.61
CA GLN A 110 22.42 -13.87 2.37
C GLN A 110 20.96 -13.43 2.24
N HIS A 111 20.55 -12.45 3.04
CA HIS A 111 19.22 -11.86 2.99
C HIS A 111 18.99 -11.10 1.67
N SER A 112 19.98 -10.36 1.16
CA SER A 112 19.91 -9.65 -0.12
C SER A 112 19.53 -10.58 -1.27
N GLU A 113 20.14 -11.76 -1.36
CA GLU A 113 19.84 -12.73 -2.41
C GLU A 113 18.35 -13.14 -2.40
N THR A 114 17.85 -13.47 -1.22
CA THR A 114 16.47 -13.91 -1.05
C THR A 114 15.48 -12.77 -1.28
N VAL A 115 15.73 -11.61 -0.67
CA VAL A 115 14.80 -10.47 -0.73
C VAL A 115 14.74 -9.86 -2.10
N PHE A 116 15.86 -9.64 -2.79
CA PHE A 116 15.83 -9.03 -4.12
C PHE A 116 15.18 -9.96 -5.13
N ARG A 117 15.43 -11.27 -5.04
CA ARG A 117 14.71 -12.25 -5.86
C ARG A 117 13.20 -12.23 -5.59
N GLN A 118 12.77 -12.25 -4.33
CA GLN A 118 11.35 -12.22 -4.00
C GLN A 118 10.70 -10.87 -4.34
N TYR A 119 11.43 -9.77 -4.21
CA TYR A 119 10.99 -8.45 -4.63
C TYR A 119 10.70 -8.42 -6.14
N LEU A 120 11.62 -8.93 -6.97
CA LEU A 120 11.43 -9.02 -8.43
C LEU A 120 10.21 -9.86 -8.83
N VAL A 121 9.96 -10.98 -8.15
CA VAL A 121 8.75 -11.78 -8.39
C VAL A 121 7.48 -11.00 -8.02
N ARG A 122 7.47 -10.38 -6.83
CA ARG A 122 6.29 -9.67 -6.30
C ARG A 122 5.97 -8.40 -7.10
N ILE A 123 6.99 -7.64 -7.48
CA ILE A 123 6.81 -6.43 -8.30
C ILE A 123 6.36 -6.80 -9.73
N ALA A 124 6.87 -7.89 -10.31
CA ALA A 124 6.46 -8.31 -11.64
C ALA A 124 4.97 -8.72 -11.68
N ARG A 125 4.53 -9.46 -10.65
CA ARG A 125 3.12 -9.77 -10.45
C ARG A 125 2.28 -8.51 -10.25
N ARG A 126 2.81 -7.49 -9.57
CA ARG A 126 2.14 -6.22 -9.38
C ARG A 126 1.97 -5.44 -10.69
N VAL A 127 3.01 -5.36 -11.51
CA VAL A 127 2.92 -4.76 -12.86
C VAL A 127 1.87 -5.51 -13.68
N ARG A 128 1.87 -6.84 -13.65
CA ARG A 128 0.85 -7.66 -14.30
C ARG A 128 -0.56 -7.35 -13.78
N HIS A 129 -0.73 -7.24 -12.46
CA HIS A 129 -2.01 -6.89 -11.82
C HIS A 129 -2.54 -5.54 -12.32
N LEU A 130 -1.68 -4.52 -12.40
CA LEU A 130 -2.04 -3.20 -12.92
C LEU A 130 -2.36 -3.23 -14.42
N ASN A 131 -1.66 -4.05 -15.21
CA ASN A 131 -1.93 -4.21 -16.64
C ASN A 131 -3.32 -4.81 -16.91
N HIS A 132 -3.77 -5.70 -16.03
CA HIS A 132 -5.09 -6.33 -16.10
C HIS A 132 -6.10 -5.67 -15.17
N ALA A 133 -5.87 -4.41 -14.78
CA ALA A 133 -6.87 -3.67 -14.00
C ALA A 133 -8.19 -3.59 -14.82
N PRO A 134 -9.34 -3.88 -14.20
CA PRO A 134 -10.56 -4.23 -14.92
C PRO A 134 -11.22 -3.01 -15.57
N TYR A 135 -12.18 -3.27 -16.48
CA TYR A 135 -13.01 -2.24 -17.14
C TYR A 135 -12.23 -1.13 -17.87
N GLY A 136 -10.96 -1.36 -18.19
CA GLY A 136 -10.09 -0.33 -18.76
C GLY A 136 -9.56 0.69 -17.75
N LEU A 137 -9.70 0.45 -16.44
CA LEU A 137 -8.99 1.19 -15.37
C LEU A 137 -7.48 1.19 -15.63
N SER A 138 -6.97 0.11 -16.24
CA SER A 138 -5.56 -0.02 -16.61
C SER A 138 -5.06 1.10 -17.52
N GLN A 139 -5.95 1.78 -18.25
CA GLN A 139 -5.63 2.86 -19.19
C GLN A 139 -5.64 4.26 -18.57
N MET A 140 -6.07 4.39 -17.31
CA MET A 140 -6.12 5.69 -16.64
C MET A 140 -4.69 6.24 -16.42
N PRO A 141 -4.43 7.52 -16.71
CA PRO A 141 -3.10 8.13 -16.57
C PRO A 141 -2.40 7.83 -15.24
N GLY A 142 -3.09 7.95 -14.10
CA GLY A 142 -2.54 7.63 -12.79
C GLY A 142 -2.08 6.17 -12.67
N ILE A 143 -2.86 5.22 -13.22
CA ILE A 143 -2.50 3.80 -13.26
C ILE A 143 -1.32 3.54 -14.19
N GLN A 144 -1.24 4.22 -15.34
CA GLN A 144 -0.12 4.12 -16.27
C GLN A 144 1.18 4.64 -15.67
N MET A 145 1.14 5.78 -14.97
CA MET A 145 2.30 6.29 -14.24
C MET A 145 2.73 5.33 -13.11
N LEU A 146 1.76 4.80 -12.37
CA LEU A 146 2.04 3.85 -11.30
C LEU A 146 2.71 2.58 -11.83
N LYS A 147 2.25 2.04 -12.97
CA LYS A 147 2.94 0.95 -13.67
C LYS A 147 4.39 1.31 -13.94
N LYS A 148 4.64 2.49 -14.52
CA LYS A 148 5.98 2.97 -14.87
C LYS A 148 6.91 3.02 -13.65
N TRP A 149 6.42 3.47 -12.50
CA TRP A 149 7.19 3.46 -11.25
C TRP A 149 7.63 2.06 -10.84
N TYR A 150 6.73 1.08 -10.93
CA TYR A 150 7.06 -0.32 -10.66
C TYR A 150 8.04 -0.89 -11.70
N GLN A 151 7.95 -0.50 -12.97
CA GLN A 151 8.89 -0.92 -14.02
C GLN A 151 10.31 -0.40 -13.73
N TRP A 152 10.45 0.88 -13.37
CA TRP A 152 11.74 1.45 -13.00
C TRP A 152 12.33 0.77 -11.75
N SER A 153 11.50 0.47 -10.75
CA SER A 153 11.99 -0.26 -9.57
C SER A 153 12.36 -1.71 -9.88
N PHE A 154 11.62 -2.39 -10.76
CA PHE A 154 12.02 -3.72 -11.21
C PHE A 154 13.40 -3.66 -11.87
N HIS A 155 13.62 -2.67 -12.74
CA HIS A 155 14.92 -2.47 -13.37
C HIS A 155 16.03 -2.21 -12.32
N ASP A 156 15.85 -1.24 -11.42
CA ASP A 156 16.86 -0.90 -10.41
C ASP A 156 17.29 -2.12 -9.59
N VAL A 157 16.33 -2.94 -9.14
CA VAL A 157 16.62 -4.16 -8.38
C VAL A 157 17.30 -5.20 -9.26
N ARG A 158 16.84 -5.39 -10.49
CA ARG A 158 17.37 -6.42 -11.40
C ARG A 158 18.80 -6.13 -11.85
N SER A 159 19.14 -4.84 -12.02
CA SER A 159 20.45 -4.37 -12.46
C SER A 159 21.46 -4.27 -11.34
N THR A 160 21.01 -4.37 -10.08
CA THR A 160 21.89 -4.39 -8.91
C THR A 160 22.31 -5.83 -8.62
N PRO A 161 23.61 -6.18 -8.73
CA PRO A 161 24.09 -7.51 -8.39
C PRO A 161 23.85 -7.84 -6.91
N VAL A 162 23.68 -9.12 -6.61
CA VAL A 162 23.65 -9.61 -5.23
C VAL A 162 25.02 -9.34 -4.60
N PRO A 163 25.08 -8.75 -3.39
CA PRO A 163 26.35 -8.42 -2.76
C PRO A 163 27.05 -9.68 -2.26
N THR A 164 28.34 -9.77 -2.57
CA THR A 164 29.28 -10.79 -2.09
C THR A 164 30.28 -10.21 -1.08
N THR A 165 30.33 -8.89 -0.96
CA THR A 165 31.17 -8.17 -0.01
C THR A 165 30.39 -7.09 0.73
N ARG A 166 30.92 -6.65 1.88
CA ARG A 166 30.33 -5.56 2.67
C ARG A 166 30.23 -4.25 1.88
N ASP A 167 31.21 -3.94 1.03
CA ASP A 167 31.19 -2.73 0.20
C ASP A 167 30.01 -2.74 -0.79
N GLU A 168 29.76 -3.89 -1.41
CA GLU A 168 28.62 -4.08 -2.31
C GLU A 168 27.26 -3.92 -1.60
N CYS A 169 27.18 -4.17 -0.29
CA CYS A 169 25.96 -3.92 0.48
C CYS A 169 25.59 -2.43 0.52
N TYR A 170 26.54 -1.50 0.50
CA TYR A 170 26.23 -0.06 0.41
C TYR A 170 25.59 0.31 -0.93
N ARG A 171 25.99 -0.36 -2.03
CA ARG A 171 25.33 -0.17 -3.34
C ARG A 171 23.87 -0.63 -3.29
N CYS A 172 23.62 -1.75 -2.62
CA CYS A 172 22.28 -2.29 -2.41
C CYS A 172 21.42 -1.36 -1.54
N ASP A 173 21.98 -0.79 -0.46
CA ASP A 173 21.31 0.21 0.39
C ASP A 173 20.85 1.43 -0.43
N ARG A 174 21.74 2.03 -1.23
CA ARG A 174 21.39 3.17 -2.10
C ARG A 174 20.26 2.86 -3.07
N MET A 175 20.31 1.68 -3.69
CA MET A 175 19.23 1.22 -4.56
C MET A 175 17.91 1.08 -3.80
N VAL A 176 17.93 0.44 -2.63
CA VAL A 176 16.74 0.23 -1.79
C VAL A 176 16.12 1.55 -1.35
N ARG A 177 16.93 2.54 -0.94
CA ARG A 177 16.46 3.89 -0.60
C ARG A 177 15.78 4.58 -1.77
N ARG A 178 16.37 4.50 -2.97
CA ARG A 178 15.76 5.04 -4.20
C ARG A 178 14.40 4.40 -4.49
N VAL A 179 14.32 3.07 -4.38
CA VAL A 179 13.07 2.32 -4.59
C VAL A 179 12.02 2.70 -3.55
N PHE A 180 12.42 2.83 -2.28
CA PHE A 180 11.57 3.26 -1.16
C PHE A 180 10.96 4.63 -1.43
N LEU A 181 11.81 5.63 -1.74
CA LEU A 181 11.40 7.01 -2.00
C LEU A 181 10.49 7.12 -3.22
N ARG A 182 10.84 6.46 -4.33
CA ARG A 182 10.00 6.44 -5.55
C ARG A 182 8.58 6.00 -5.22
N HIS A 183 8.41 5.05 -4.30
CA HIS A 183 7.09 4.50 -3.98
C HIS A 183 6.44 5.13 -2.73
N TYR A 184 7.01 6.19 -2.16
CA TYR A 184 6.54 6.79 -0.91
C TYR A 184 5.06 7.19 -1.02
N ASN A 185 4.70 7.97 -2.04
CA ASN A 185 3.34 8.48 -2.26
C ASN A 185 2.58 7.77 -3.40
N VAL A 186 2.65 6.44 -3.44
CA VAL A 186 1.88 5.64 -4.43
C VAL A 186 0.35 5.81 -4.24
N SER A 187 -0.11 6.23 -3.05
CA SER A 187 -1.51 6.58 -2.74
C SER A 187 -2.09 7.59 -3.71
N SER A 188 -1.32 8.62 -4.06
CA SER A 188 -1.76 9.66 -4.99
C SER A 188 -2.12 9.03 -6.34
N LEU A 189 -1.18 8.32 -6.98
CA LEU A 189 -1.39 7.75 -8.32
C LEU A 189 -2.52 6.72 -8.42
N ILE A 190 -2.70 5.86 -7.40
CA ILE A 190 -3.83 4.91 -7.41
C ILE A 190 -5.16 5.64 -7.21
N THR A 191 -5.19 6.68 -6.38
CA THR A 191 -6.37 7.51 -6.16
C THR A 191 -6.74 8.24 -7.45
N ASP A 192 -5.77 8.90 -8.09
CA ASP A 192 -5.95 9.59 -9.36
C ASP A 192 -6.50 8.64 -10.42
N GLY A 193 -5.88 7.47 -10.58
CA GLY A 193 -6.34 6.47 -11.54
C GLY A 193 -7.79 6.01 -11.30
N MET A 194 -8.21 5.89 -10.04
CA MET A 194 -9.57 5.50 -9.69
C MET A 194 -10.58 6.65 -9.86
N VAL A 195 -10.18 7.90 -9.65
CA VAL A 195 -11.00 9.12 -9.86
C VAL A 195 -11.13 9.44 -11.35
N GLU A 196 -10.05 9.30 -12.11
CA GLU A 196 -10.03 9.40 -13.58
C GLU A 196 -11.00 8.40 -14.20
N PHE A 197 -10.98 7.16 -13.70
CA PHE A 197 -11.92 6.12 -14.12
C PHE A 197 -13.38 6.52 -13.84
N ALA A 198 -13.68 6.96 -12.62
CA ALA A 198 -15.04 7.40 -12.27
C ALA A 198 -15.50 8.60 -13.12
N SER A 199 -14.60 9.52 -13.43
CA SER A 199 -14.87 10.66 -14.31
C SER A 199 -15.17 10.21 -15.74
N ARG A 200 -14.40 9.25 -16.28
CA ARG A 200 -14.65 8.66 -17.61
C ARG A 200 -16.02 7.99 -17.70
N GLU A 201 -16.40 7.26 -16.65
CA GLU A 201 -17.71 6.61 -16.55
C GLU A 201 -18.86 7.56 -16.19
N GLY A 202 -18.58 8.85 -15.99
CA GLY A 202 -19.60 9.85 -15.67
C GLY A 202 -20.24 9.67 -14.30
N TRP A 203 -19.53 9.07 -13.34
CA TRP A 203 -20.07 8.84 -11.99
C TRP A 203 -20.24 10.15 -11.24
N THR A 204 -21.49 10.47 -10.87
CA THR A 204 -21.83 11.57 -9.95
C THR A 204 -22.01 11.08 -8.52
N HIS A 205 -22.52 9.86 -8.35
CA HIS A 205 -22.52 9.11 -7.10
C HIS A 205 -22.36 7.61 -7.37
N VAL A 206 -21.98 6.85 -6.33
CA VAL A 206 -21.86 5.38 -6.41
C VAL A 206 -22.97 4.71 -5.62
N ASP A 207 -23.92 4.08 -6.32
CA ASP A 207 -24.96 3.24 -5.75
C ASP A 207 -24.67 1.74 -5.89
N GLU A 208 -25.68 0.91 -5.62
CA GLU A 208 -25.58 -0.54 -5.68
C GLU A 208 -25.52 -1.06 -7.11
N GLU A 209 -26.13 -0.36 -8.05
CA GLU A 209 -26.07 -0.76 -9.45
C GLU A 209 -24.66 -0.53 -10.01
N VAL A 210 -24.05 0.63 -9.71
CA VAL A 210 -22.65 0.89 -10.05
C VAL A 210 -21.74 -0.15 -9.40
N MET A 211 -21.87 -0.39 -8.09
CA MET A 211 -21.02 -1.37 -7.41
C MET A 211 -21.18 -2.80 -7.97
N ARG A 212 -22.39 -3.18 -8.38
CA ARG A 212 -22.66 -4.49 -8.99
C ARG A 212 -22.12 -4.57 -10.41
N THR A 213 -22.18 -3.48 -11.16
CA THR A 213 -21.65 -3.39 -12.54
C THR A 213 -20.13 -3.48 -12.55
N TYR A 214 -19.49 -2.91 -11.52
CA TYR A 214 -18.04 -2.81 -11.37
C TYR A 214 -17.50 -3.64 -10.18
N ASP A 215 -18.05 -4.83 -9.98
CA ASP A 215 -17.79 -5.70 -8.82
C ASP A 215 -16.31 -6.14 -8.70
N GLU A 216 -15.57 -6.23 -9.81
CA GLU A 216 -14.14 -6.56 -9.80
C GLU A 216 -13.24 -5.47 -9.22
N LEU A 217 -13.71 -4.21 -9.13
CA LEU A 217 -12.88 -3.09 -8.64
C LEU A 217 -12.41 -3.29 -7.21
N GLN A 218 -13.29 -3.80 -6.34
CA GLN A 218 -12.93 -4.04 -4.95
C GLN A 218 -11.87 -5.12 -4.83
N ASN A 219 -12.01 -6.21 -5.58
CA ASN A 219 -11.03 -7.31 -5.59
C ASN A 219 -9.67 -6.83 -6.11
N PHE A 220 -9.68 -6.03 -7.19
CA PHE A 220 -8.47 -5.40 -7.73
C PHE A 220 -7.79 -4.51 -6.69
N PHE A 221 -8.54 -3.62 -6.03
CA PHE A 221 -8.02 -2.67 -5.06
C PHE A 221 -7.47 -3.37 -3.82
N GLU A 222 -8.18 -4.35 -3.27
CA GLU A 222 -7.74 -5.14 -2.13
C GLU A 222 -6.42 -5.87 -2.43
N ALA A 223 -6.36 -6.56 -3.57
CA ALA A 223 -5.16 -7.25 -4.02
C ALA A 223 -3.99 -6.27 -4.24
N PHE A 224 -4.28 -5.04 -4.69
CA PHE A 224 -3.30 -3.96 -4.80
C PHE A 224 -2.75 -3.53 -3.44
N CYS A 225 -3.61 -3.18 -2.48
CA CYS A 225 -3.19 -2.72 -1.16
C CYS A 225 -2.39 -3.78 -0.40
N LEU A 226 -2.86 -5.03 -0.36
CA LEU A 226 -2.19 -6.13 0.36
C LEU A 226 -0.74 -6.32 -0.09
N GLY A 227 -0.50 -6.46 -1.39
CA GLY A 227 0.86 -6.63 -1.87
C GLY A 227 1.67 -5.34 -1.90
N ARG A 228 1.05 -4.15 -1.89
CA ARG A 228 1.78 -2.87 -1.73
C ARG A 228 2.37 -2.78 -0.33
N VAL A 229 1.60 -3.12 0.71
CA VAL A 229 2.06 -3.19 2.11
C VAL A 229 3.23 -4.17 2.23
N ARG A 230 3.08 -5.39 1.66
CA ARG A 230 4.15 -6.40 1.68
C ARG A 230 5.43 -5.94 0.98
N LEU A 231 5.31 -5.33 -0.21
CA LEU A 231 6.48 -4.77 -0.93
C LEU A 231 7.12 -3.60 -0.17
N ARG A 232 6.30 -2.73 0.44
CA ARG A 232 6.75 -1.60 1.27
C ARG A 232 7.59 -2.11 2.43
N PHE A 233 7.11 -3.15 3.11
CA PHE A 233 7.80 -3.78 4.22
C PHE A 233 9.12 -4.40 3.77
N LEU A 234 9.17 -5.17 2.68
CA LEU A 234 10.42 -5.82 2.24
C LEU A 234 11.56 -4.81 2.02
N VAL A 235 11.25 -3.70 1.33
CA VAL A 235 12.22 -2.63 1.05
C VAL A 235 12.56 -1.85 2.32
N GLY A 236 11.56 -1.49 3.12
CA GLY A 236 11.77 -0.74 4.36
C GLY A 236 12.53 -1.52 5.42
N ASN A 237 12.26 -2.81 5.56
CA ASN A 237 12.96 -3.71 6.47
C ASN A 237 14.44 -3.84 6.07
N TYR A 238 14.72 -4.07 4.78
CA TYR A 238 16.10 -4.10 4.29
C TYR A 238 16.82 -2.77 4.57
N MET A 239 16.17 -1.64 4.31
CA MET A 239 16.73 -0.31 4.56
C MET A 239 17.11 -0.09 6.04
N TYR A 240 16.26 -0.53 6.98
CA TYR A 240 16.56 -0.42 8.41
C TYR A 240 17.69 -1.37 8.81
N LEU A 241 17.71 -2.60 8.26
CA LEU A 241 18.78 -3.56 8.47
C LEU A 241 20.12 -3.02 7.97
N SER A 242 20.18 -2.53 6.73
CA SER A 242 21.41 -1.97 6.14
C SER A 242 21.90 -0.74 6.92
N THR A 243 20.99 0.15 7.35
CA THR A 243 21.35 1.29 8.20
C THR A 243 22.08 0.83 9.46
N LYS A 244 21.50 -0.12 10.21
CA LYS A 244 22.07 -0.60 11.48
C LYS A 244 23.35 -1.43 11.28
N ILE A 245 23.35 -2.36 10.33
CA ILE A 245 24.44 -3.33 10.14
C ILE A 245 25.67 -2.69 9.48
N LEU A 246 25.46 -1.80 8.51
CA LEU A 246 26.56 -1.14 7.81
C LEU A 246 27.02 0.15 8.52
N GLY A 247 26.16 0.73 9.37
CA GLY A 247 26.43 2.00 10.04
C GLY A 247 26.27 3.20 9.12
N VAL A 248 25.33 3.15 8.18
CA VAL A 248 25.13 4.20 7.16
C VAL A 248 24.63 5.49 7.82
N SER A 249 25.40 6.57 7.75
CA SER A 249 24.96 7.89 8.23
C SER A 249 24.08 8.62 7.20
N LYS A 250 23.34 9.65 7.63
CA LYS A 250 22.48 10.44 6.72
C LYS A 250 23.27 11.08 5.58
N GLU A 251 24.49 11.48 5.86
CA GLU A 251 25.42 12.10 4.92
C GLU A 251 25.90 11.09 3.84
N GLU A 252 25.87 9.80 4.15
CA GLU A 252 26.33 8.70 3.30
C GLU A 252 25.23 8.09 2.42
N TYR A 253 23.96 8.49 2.59
CA TYR A 253 22.84 7.92 1.82
C TYR A 253 23.02 8.10 0.31
N ALA A 254 23.71 9.16 -0.13
CA ALA A 254 23.94 9.49 -1.54
C ALA A 254 22.65 9.41 -2.40
N VAL A 255 21.50 9.70 -1.79
CA VAL A 255 20.16 9.78 -2.38
C VAL A 255 19.54 11.09 -1.90
N ASN A 256 18.80 11.77 -2.77
CA ASN A 256 18.10 13.00 -2.42
C ASN A 256 16.90 12.67 -1.52
N ASP A 257 17.03 12.94 -0.23
CA ASP A 257 16.01 12.71 0.80
C ASP A 257 15.90 13.96 1.72
N PRO A 258 15.35 15.07 1.20
CA PRO A 258 15.31 16.34 1.91
C PRO A 258 14.48 16.24 3.20
N ASP A 259 13.40 15.44 3.17
CA ASP A 259 12.46 15.27 4.26
C ASP A 259 12.85 14.15 5.24
N GLY A 260 13.97 13.45 5.00
CA GLY A 260 14.47 12.39 5.87
C GLY A 260 13.57 11.15 5.94
N LEU A 261 12.85 10.83 4.86
CA LEU A 261 11.90 9.72 4.78
C LEU A 261 12.57 8.35 4.87
N THR A 262 13.88 8.27 4.63
CA THR A 262 14.67 7.04 4.72
C THR A 262 15.39 6.87 6.06
N VAL A 263 15.20 7.81 7.00
CA VAL A 263 15.73 7.70 8.36
C VAL A 263 14.88 6.73 9.18
N PRO A 264 15.49 5.78 9.92
CA PRO A 264 14.74 4.92 10.82
C PRO A 264 14.00 5.70 11.92
N ILE A 265 12.72 5.37 12.11
CA ILE A 265 11.83 5.95 13.13
C ILE A 265 11.44 4.83 14.09
N PHE A 266 11.61 5.09 15.38
CA PHE A 266 11.40 4.09 16.44
C PHE A 266 10.19 4.36 17.35
N PHE A 267 9.45 5.46 17.13
CA PHE A 267 8.20 5.76 17.85
C PHE A 267 8.32 5.61 19.38
N ASP A 268 9.29 6.29 19.99
CA ASP A 268 9.62 6.21 21.42
C ASP A 268 10.01 4.82 21.97
N HIS A 269 10.23 3.83 21.10
CA HIS A 269 10.82 2.55 21.48
C HIS A 269 12.34 2.62 21.46
N ASN A 270 12.99 1.71 22.20
CA ASN A 270 14.43 1.57 22.17
C ASN A 270 14.90 1.01 20.82
N ALA A 271 15.79 1.72 20.12
CA ALA A 271 16.36 1.32 18.84
C ALA A 271 17.09 -0.05 18.90
N GLU A 272 17.58 -0.45 20.07
CA GLU A 272 18.23 -1.76 20.23
C GLU A 272 17.29 -2.96 20.17
N ASP A 273 16.00 -2.75 20.43
CA ASP A 273 14.99 -3.80 20.33
C ASP A 273 14.57 -4.07 18.86
N PHE A 274 15.09 -3.30 17.89
CA PHE A 274 14.75 -3.44 16.47
C PHE A 274 15.72 -4.34 15.71
N VAL A 275 15.14 -5.16 14.84
CA VAL A 275 15.81 -5.86 13.75
C VAL A 275 15.08 -5.50 12.47
N GLY A 276 15.69 -4.62 11.66
CA GLY A 276 14.99 -3.99 10.55
C GLY A 276 13.81 -3.16 11.07
N GLN A 277 12.63 -3.35 10.48
CA GLN A 277 11.39 -2.67 10.91
C GLN A 277 10.62 -3.43 12.00
N ILE A 278 11.12 -4.59 12.45
CA ILE A 278 10.47 -5.41 13.48
C ILE A 278 11.05 -5.04 14.84
N CYS A 279 10.19 -4.73 15.80
CA CYS A 279 10.56 -4.49 17.19
C CYS A 279 10.23 -5.72 18.05
N LYS A 280 11.24 -6.23 18.76
CA LYS A 280 11.12 -7.38 19.67
C LYS A 280 10.28 -7.06 20.91
N LYS A 281 10.26 -5.78 21.31
CA LYS A 281 9.52 -5.26 22.47
C LYS A 281 8.58 -4.12 22.06
N CYS A 282 7.73 -4.40 21.08
CA CYS A 282 6.72 -3.45 20.60
C CYS A 282 5.65 -3.25 21.67
N SER A 283 5.38 -1.99 22.04
CA SER A 283 4.30 -1.58 22.95
C SER A 283 3.20 -0.88 22.16
N LEU A 284 2.01 -1.48 22.13
CA LEU A 284 0.84 -0.87 21.49
C LEU A 284 0.45 0.43 22.19
N LEU A 285 0.60 0.51 23.51
CA LEU A 285 0.33 1.73 24.29
C LEU A 285 1.23 2.89 23.86
N VAL A 286 2.53 2.65 23.67
CA VAL A 286 3.47 3.67 23.22
C VAL A 286 3.07 4.17 21.82
N LEU A 287 2.80 3.25 20.88
CA LEU A 287 2.36 3.62 19.53
C LEU A 287 1.07 4.43 19.53
N THR A 288 0.08 4.03 20.35
CA THR A 288 -1.16 4.77 20.51
C THR A 288 -0.92 6.18 21.04
N LYS A 289 -0.03 6.35 22.04
CA LYS A 289 0.32 7.69 22.56
C LYS A 289 1.00 8.56 21.51
N CYS A 290 1.95 8.01 20.73
CA CYS A 290 2.58 8.75 19.64
C CYS A 290 1.53 9.21 18.61
N ALA A 291 0.62 8.32 18.20
CA ALA A 291 -0.40 8.64 17.19
C ALA A 291 -1.43 9.65 17.71
N ILE A 292 -1.82 9.56 18.99
CA ILE A 292 -2.70 10.56 19.63
C ILE A 292 -2.01 11.92 19.67
N LYS A 293 -0.72 11.98 20.03
CA LYS A 293 0.04 13.23 20.06
C LYS A 293 0.05 13.93 18.69
N GLU A 294 0.24 13.15 17.62
CA GLU A 294 0.20 13.66 16.25
C GLU A 294 -1.21 14.20 15.89
N ALA A 295 -2.25 13.39 16.08
CA ALA A 295 -3.62 13.78 15.74
C ALA A 295 -4.14 14.96 16.60
N GLN A 296 -3.74 15.03 17.87
CA GLN A 296 -4.14 16.10 18.78
C GLN A 296 -3.58 17.47 18.34
N ALA A 297 -2.46 17.50 17.59
CA ALA A 297 -1.85 18.75 17.14
C ALA A 297 -2.71 19.53 16.13
N SER A 298 -3.57 18.83 15.39
CA SER A 298 -4.48 19.40 14.38
C SER A 298 -5.96 19.34 14.79
N TYR A 299 -6.28 18.84 15.99
CA TYR A 299 -7.65 18.59 16.42
C TYR A 299 -8.08 19.49 17.59
N ASP A 300 -9.21 20.19 17.40
CA ASP A 300 -9.72 21.22 18.31
C ASP A 300 -10.38 20.69 19.59
N ALA A 301 -10.56 19.38 19.72
CA ALA A 301 -11.13 18.74 20.90
C ALA A 301 -10.18 17.69 21.49
N GLU A 302 -10.47 17.23 22.70
CA GLU A 302 -9.65 16.23 23.39
C GLU A 302 -9.70 14.86 22.68
N ILE A 303 -8.55 14.18 22.62
CA ILE A 303 -8.44 12.75 22.31
C ILE A 303 -8.06 12.00 23.59
N GLU A 304 -9.05 11.41 24.26
CA GLU A 304 -8.88 10.76 25.56
C GLU A 304 -8.44 9.31 25.40
N LEU A 305 -7.29 8.94 25.99
CA LEU A 305 -6.80 7.56 26.03
C LEU A 305 -7.24 6.84 27.31
N LYS A 306 -7.97 5.74 27.16
CA LYS A 306 -8.35 4.81 28.21
C LYS A 306 -7.61 3.49 28.03
N LEU A 307 -6.77 3.14 29.01
CA LEU A 307 -6.10 1.84 29.05
C LEU A 307 -6.90 0.85 29.91
N ALA A 308 -7.33 -0.25 29.31
CA ALA A 308 -7.93 -1.41 29.96
C ALA A 308 -6.94 -2.60 29.85
N GLY A 309 -5.88 -2.61 30.65
CA GLY A 309 -4.82 -3.59 30.46
C GLY A 309 -3.53 -3.34 31.20
N ASP A 310 -2.56 -4.21 30.96
CA ASP A 310 -1.18 -4.03 31.43
C ASP A 310 -0.46 -2.96 30.58
N PRO A 311 0.00 -1.85 31.18
CA PRO A 311 0.73 -0.79 30.46
C PRO A 311 2.11 -1.22 29.96
N ASN A 312 2.71 -2.25 30.56
CA ASN A 312 4.05 -2.72 30.25
C ASN A 312 4.06 -3.88 29.25
N LEU A 313 2.88 -4.26 28.74
CA LEU A 313 2.76 -5.35 27.79
C LEU A 313 3.53 -5.02 26.50
N VAL A 314 4.38 -5.96 26.09
CA VAL A 314 5.13 -5.90 24.84
C VAL A 314 4.99 -7.19 24.05
N PHE A 315 5.13 -7.09 22.73
CA PHE A 315 5.09 -8.21 21.80
C PHE A 315 6.06 -7.99 20.64
N VAL A 316 6.31 -9.03 19.84
CA VAL A 316 7.05 -8.87 18.58
C VAL A 316 6.11 -8.27 17.53
N GLY A 317 6.38 -7.06 17.08
CA GLY A 317 5.49 -6.32 16.18
C GLY A 317 6.22 -5.46 15.16
N ILE A 318 5.47 -4.80 14.29
CA ILE A 318 5.99 -3.84 13.30
C ILE A 318 5.46 -2.45 13.67
N PRO A 319 6.22 -1.65 14.45
CA PRO A 319 5.82 -0.31 14.88
C PRO A 319 5.35 0.58 13.75
N TYR A 320 6.10 0.64 12.65
CA TYR A 320 5.78 1.51 11.51
C TYR A 320 4.39 1.24 10.92
N ILE A 321 4.07 -0.03 10.63
CA ILE A 321 2.76 -0.41 10.08
C ILE A 321 1.65 -0.16 11.09
N THR A 322 1.89 -0.51 12.36
CA THR A 322 0.88 -0.38 13.42
C THR A 322 0.56 1.08 13.69
N TYR A 323 1.58 1.95 13.73
CA TYR A 323 1.44 3.39 13.85
C TYR A 323 0.59 3.98 12.72
N ASP A 324 0.92 3.66 11.46
CA ASP A 324 0.17 4.13 10.28
C ASP A 324 -1.31 3.73 10.33
N ILE A 325 -1.61 2.51 10.81
CA ILE A 325 -2.99 2.03 11.00
C ILE A 325 -3.73 2.89 12.04
N ILE A 326 -3.09 3.17 13.18
CA ILE A 326 -3.69 3.96 14.26
C ILE A 326 -3.94 5.39 13.78
N CYS A 327 -2.96 6.01 13.10
CA CYS A 327 -3.12 7.33 12.50
C CYS A 327 -4.28 7.35 11.49
N ALA A 328 -4.38 6.38 10.58
CA ALA A 328 -5.49 6.33 9.62
C ALA A 328 -6.87 6.24 10.31
N MET A 329 -6.98 5.52 11.42
CA MET A 329 -8.21 5.42 12.20
C MET A 329 -8.52 6.72 12.97
N LEU A 330 -7.51 7.39 13.54
CA LEU A 330 -7.66 8.70 14.20
C LEU A 330 -8.08 9.76 13.19
N GLU A 331 -7.39 9.85 12.06
CA GLU A 331 -7.69 10.80 10.97
C GLU A 331 -9.11 10.62 10.41
N ASP A 332 -9.61 9.38 10.32
CA ASP A 332 -11.01 9.14 9.94
C ASP A 332 -12.01 9.66 10.99
N ALA A 333 -11.72 9.54 12.28
CA ALA A 333 -12.54 10.07 13.36
C ALA A 333 -12.46 11.61 13.47
N VAL A 334 -11.28 12.19 13.24
CA VAL A 334 -11.05 13.63 13.18
C VAL A 334 -11.78 14.23 11.99
N SER A 335 -11.59 13.68 10.77
CA SER A 335 -12.29 14.16 9.57
C SER A 335 -13.81 14.12 9.74
N ALA A 336 -14.36 13.04 10.32
CA ALA A 336 -15.81 12.96 10.56
C ALA A 336 -16.32 14.10 11.47
N ASN A 337 -15.54 14.48 12.49
CA ASN A 337 -15.90 15.59 13.36
C ASN A 337 -15.79 16.95 12.65
N VAL A 338 -14.73 17.16 11.87
CA VAL A 338 -14.54 18.38 11.07
C VAL A 338 -15.68 18.54 10.07
N ASP A 339 -15.99 17.49 9.30
CA ASP A 339 -17.11 17.47 8.35
C ASP A 339 -18.45 17.77 9.05
N ARG A 340 -18.67 17.21 10.26
CA ARG A 340 -19.87 17.50 11.05
C ARG A 340 -19.91 18.97 11.48
N GLN A 341 -18.78 19.53 11.90
CA GLN A 341 -18.68 20.92 12.33
C GLN A 341 -18.97 21.86 11.17
N GLU A 342 -18.39 21.63 10.00
CA GLU A 342 -18.66 22.42 8.79
C GLU A 342 -20.13 22.36 8.38
N ARG A 343 -20.73 21.16 8.41
CA ARG A 343 -22.14 20.97 8.02
C ARG A 343 -23.15 21.52 9.02
N THR A 344 -22.85 21.48 10.33
CA THR A 344 -23.85 21.74 11.39
C THR A 344 -23.53 22.95 12.27
N GLY A 345 -22.34 23.53 12.15
CA GLY A 345 -21.83 24.59 13.03
C GLY A 345 -21.51 24.13 14.47
N LYS A 346 -21.73 22.86 14.80
CA LYS A 346 -21.45 22.31 16.13
C LYS A 346 -19.99 21.91 16.25
N ALA A 347 -19.30 22.44 17.26
CA ALA A 347 -17.89 22.14 17.53
C ALA A 347 -17.56 20.64 17.55
N CYS A 348 -16.30 20.34 17.22
CA CYS A 348 -15.71 19.01 17.38
C CYS A 348 -15.92 18.48 18.81
N THR A 349 -16.21 17.18 18.91
CA THR A 349 -16.48 16.50 20.18
C THR A 349 -15.36 15.54 20.50
N LYS A 350 -15.06 15.36 21.79
CA LYS A 350 -14.03 14.44 22.27
C LYS A 350 -14.03 13.09 21.53
N ILE A 351 -12.84 12.63 21.12
CA ILE A 351 -12.61 11.28 20.60
C ILE A 351 -12.12 10.40 21.75
N GLU A 352 -12.74 9.24 21.93
CA GLU A 352 -12.32 8.26 22.94
C GLU A 352 -11.49 7.15 22.30
N VAL A 353 -10.28 6.94 22.80
CA VAL A 353 -9.38 5.86 22.39
C VAL A 353 -9.29 4.85 23.53
N THR A 354 -9.85 3.64 23.35
CA THR A 354 -9.78 2.56 24.34
C THR A 354 -8.80 1.49 23.88
N LEU A 355 -7.73 1.27 24.65
CA LEU A 355 -6.76 0.20 24.44
C LEU A 355 -7.01 -0.94 25.43
N ALA A 356 -7.41 -2.12 24.95
CA ALA A 356 -7.62 -3.31 25.74
C ALA A 356 -6.51 -4.36 25.49
N GLN A 357 -5.68 -4.63 26.50
CA GLN A 357 -4.54 -5.55 26.38
C GLN A 357 -4.20 -6.27 27.69
N TRP A 358 -4.24 -7.60 27.67
CA TRP A 358 -3.78 -8.43 28.79
C TRP A 358 -2.94 -9.59 28.24
N PRO A 359 -1.96 -10.12 29.00
CA PRO A 359 -1.18 -11.28 28.59
C PRO A 359 -2.04 -12.51 28.23
N THR A 360 -3.21 -12.65 28.86
CA THR A 360 -4.15 -13.77 28.64
C THR A 360 -5.08 -13.55 27.44
N ASN A 361 -5.12 -12.34 26.88
CA ASN A 361 -6.00 -12.07 25.74
C ASN A 361 -5.48 -12.78 24.50
N LYS A 362 -6.38 -13.38 23.71
CA LYS A 362 -6.02 -13.88 22.38
C LYS A 362 -5.70 -12.75 21.40
N ARG A 363 -6.32 -11.58 21.58
CA ARG A 363 -6.14 -10.39 20.75
C ARG A 363 -6.05 -9.13 21.61
N PHE A 364 -5.18 -8.22 21.20
CA PHE A 364 -5.18 -6.85 21.68
C PHE A 364 -6.15 -6.04 20.82
N VAL A 365 -6.91 -5.15 21.45
CA VAL A 365 -7.94 -4.37 20.76
C VAL A 365 -7.72 -2.89 21.05
N LEU A 366 -7.65 -2.09 19.98
CA LEU A 366 -7.68 -0.64 20.06
C LEU A 366 -8.98 -0.15 19.42
N ARG A 367 -9.81 0.55 20.19
CA ARG A 367 -11.03 1.19 19.71
C ARG A 367 -10.84 2.70 19.67
N ILE A 368 -11.21 3.33 18.56
CA ILE A 368 -11.29 4.79 18.40
C ILE A 368 -12.75 5.13 18.12
N SER A 369 -13.36 5.88 19.03
CA SER A 369 -14.79 6.19 19.05
C SER A 369 -15.00 7.70 18.94
N ASP A 370 -15.80 8.12 17.97
CA ASP A 370 -16.26 9.50 17.83
C ASP A 370 -17.77 9.62 18.12
N THR A 371 -18.23 10.85 18.35
CA THR A 371 -19.65 11.23 18.33
C THR A 371 -19.96 12.17 17.16
N ALA A 372 -19.42 11.86 15.98
CA ALA A 372 -19.47 12.70 14.79
C ALA A 372 -20.74 12.52 13.95
N GLY A 373 -21.81 11.97 14.53
CA GLY A 373 -23.09 11.75 13.85
C GLY A 373 -23.18 10.43 13.08
N GLY A 374 -22.09 9.66 12.99
CA GLY A 374 -22.09 8.32 12.43
C GLY A 374 -22.40 8.23 10.94
N MET A 375 -22.68 7.02 10.49
CA MET A 375 -22.93 6.63 9.10
C MET A 375 -24.12 5.68 9.04
N THR A 376 -24.84 5.72 7.92
CA THR A 376 -25.83 4.68 7.60
C THR A 376 -25.14 3.30 7.53
N LEU A 377 -25.90 2.21 7.75
CA LEU A 377 -25.39 0.84 7.58
C LEU A 377 -24.73 0.63 6.21
N ARG A 378 -25.32 1.21 5.17
CA ARG A 378 -24.81 1.16 3.80
C ARG A 378 -23.45 1.85 3.67
N GLN A 379 -23.30 3.06 4.21
CA GLN A 379 -22.02 3.78 4.18
C GLN A 379 -20.94 3.05 4.99
N ALA A 380 -21.29 2.55 6.19
CA ALA A 380 -20.37 1.80 7.03
C ALA A 380 -19.83 0.54 6.33
N SER A 381 -20.68 -0.18 5.59
CA SER A 381 -20.27 -1.37 4.82
C SER A 381 -19.22 -1.10 3.74
N LYS A 382 -19.12 0.15 3.27
CA LYS A 382 -18.20 0.58 2.20
C LYS A 382 -16.92 1.20 2.73
N GLN A 383 -16.85 1.57 3.99
CA GLN A 383 -15.80 2.45 4.53
C GLN A 383 -14.40 1.79 4.55
N LEU A 384 -14.32 0.45 4.56
CA LEU A 384 -13.06 -0.31 4.46
C LEU A 384 -12.74 -0.81 3.04
N SER A 385 -13.48 -0.31 2.05
CA SER A 385 -13.43 -0.76 0.65
C SER A 385 -13.02 0.40 -0.27
N CYS A 386 -12.67 0.12 -1.52
CA CYS A 386 -12.39 1.16 -2.51
C CYS A 386 -13.57 2.11 -2.72
N TRP A 387 -14.78 1.66 -2.42
CA TRP A 387 -16.00 2.46 -2.57
C TRP A 387 -16.04 3.68 -1.64
N SER A 388 -15.26 3.70 -0.55
CA SER A 388 -15.17 4.87 0.33
C SER A 388 -14.56 6.08 -0.38
N LEU A 389 -13.68 5.86 -1.36
CA LEU A 389 -13.07 6.92 -2.17
C LEU A 389 -14.14 7.78 -2.86
N TYR A 390 -15.20 7.14 -3.33
CA TYR A 390 -16.20 7.78 -4.17
C TYR A 390 -17.30 8.50 -3.40
N ARG A 391 -17.14 8.71 -2.10
CA ARG A 391 -18.09 9.52 -1.31
C ARG A 391 -18.11 10.98 -1.78
N ASN A 392 -16.94 11.53 -2.10
CA ASN A 392 -16.75 12.91 -2.52
C ASN A 392 -15.91 13.00 -3.81
N ILE A 393 -16.37 12.34 -4.90
CA ILE A 393 -15.64 12.26 -6.18
C ILE A 393 -15.20 13.65 -6.69
N GLN A 394 -16.05 14.66 -6.52
CA GLN A 394 -15.83 16.02 -7.05
C GLN A 394 -14.86 16.86 -6.22
N GLY A 395 -14.49 16.42 -5.02
CA GLY A 395 -13.59 17.16 -4.11
C GLY A 395 -12.12 16.72 -4.18
N HIS A 396 -11.76 15.85 -5.14
CA HIS A 396 -10.41 15.31 -5.23
C HIS A 396 -9.42 16.40 -5.65
N ASN A 397 -8.47 16.72 -4.77
CA ASN A 397 -7.33 17.57 -5.06
C ASN A 397 -6.03 16.82 -4.76
N GLN A 398 -5.25 16.54 -5.81
CA GLN A 398 -4.01 15.77 -5.74
C GLN A 398 -2.97 16.41 -4.79
N ASP A 399 -2.92 17.74 -4.70
CA ASP A 399 -1.95 18.49 -3.89
C ASP A 399 -2.09 18.24 -2.38
N THR A 400 -3.24 17.72 -1.95
CA THR A 400 -3.52 17.40 -0.54
C THR A 400 -3.03 16.02 -0.12
N ILE A 401 -2.68 15.15 -1.06
CA ILE A 401 -2.24 13.78 -0.79
C ILE A 401 -0.72 13.76 -0.72
N SER A 402 -0.14 14.17 0.41
CA SER A 402 1.30 14.06 0.65
C SER A 402 1.74 12.67 1.12
N THR A 403 0.83 11.92 1.76
CA THR A 403 1.12 10.62 2.37
C THR A 403 -0.06 9.65 2.28
N TRP A 404 0.15 8.39 2.68
CA TRP A 404 -0.94 7.41 2.80
C TRP A 404 -1.97 7.77 3.86
N THR A 405 -1.55 8.43 4.95
CA THR A 405 -2.44 8.81 6.05
C THR A 405 -3.31 10.01 5.70
N SER A 406 -2.87 10.90 4.80
CA SER A 406 -3.71 11.99 4.26
C SER A 406 -4.57 11.58 3.06
N SER A 407 -4.39 10.36 2.54
CA SER A 407 -5.11 9.88 1.37
C SER A 407 -6.60 9.59 1.65
N PRO A 408 -7.51 9.80 0.69
CA PRO A 408 -8.92 9.39 0.81
C PRO A 408 -9.09 7.85 0.92
N ILE A 409 -8.08 7.07 0.54
CA ILE A 409 -8.07 5.62 0.68
C ILE A 409 -7.32 5.13 1.93
N ARG A 410 -7.00 6.03 2.88
CA ARG A 410 -6.22 5.72 4.09
C ARG A 410 -6.78 4.56 4.91
N LEU A 411 -8.09 4.55 5.16
CA LEU A 411 -8.70 3.53 6.02
C LEU A 411 -8.83 2.17 5.32
N PRO A 412 -9.26 2.08 4.04
CA PRO A 412 -9.14 0.84 3.27
C PRO A 412 -7.70 0.31 3.15
N TYR A 413 -6.71 1.19 3.02
CA TYR A 413 -5.30 0.78 3.01
C TYR A 413 -4.87 0.24 4.39
N ALA A 414 -5.20 0.93 5.47
CA ALA A 414 -4.94 0.49 6.85
C ALA A 414 -5.61 -0.85 7.18
N TYR A 415 -6.83 -1.08 6.69
CA TYR A 415 -7.52 -2.36 6.81
C TYR A 415 -6.70 -3.52 6.20
N ASN A 416 -6.16 -3.30 5.00
CA ASN A 416 -5.29 -4.28 4.36
C ASN A 416 -3.93 -4.41 5.05
N ALA A 417 -3.39 -3.32 5.59
CA ALA A 417 -2.16 -3.33 6.37
C ALA A 417 -2.29 -4.15 7.66
N ALA A 418 -3.42 -4.01 8.37
CA ALA A 418 -3.74 -4.81 9.55
C ALA A 418 -3.77 -6.31 9.21
N ARG A 419 -4.38 -6.67 8.08
CA ARG A 419 -4.43 -8.08 7.62
C ARG A 419 -3.08 -8.66 7.26
N VAL A 420 -2.15 -7.85 6.74
CA VAL A 420 -0.76 -8.32 6.46
C VAL A 420 -0.03 -8.71 7.73
N ILE A 421 -0.32 -8.07 8.86
CA ILE A 421 0.29 -8.40 10.16
C ILE A 421 -0.57 -9.34 11.01
N GLY A 422 -1.53 -10.05 10.39
CA GLY A 422 -2.40 -11.03 11.07
C GLY A 422 -3.54 -10.42 11.89
N GLY A 423 -3.71 -9.11 11.84
CA GLY A 423 -4.78 -8.36 12.49
C GLY A 423 -6.02 -8.15 11.62
N ASN A 424 -6.91 -7.29 12.08
CA ASN A 424 -8.11 -6.88 11.35
C ASN A 424 -8.61 -5.50 11.80
N ILE A 425 -9.36 -4.80 10.95
CA ILE A 425 -10.14 -3.61 11.34
C ILE A 425 -11.62 -3.91 11.15
N THR A 426 -12.46 -3.49 12.10
CA THR A 426 -13.91 -3.46 11.96
C THR A 426 -14.46 -2.08 12.26
N LEU A 427 -15.63 -1.79 11.71
CA LEU A 427 -16.37 -0.56 11.94
C LEU A 427 -17.76 -0.88 12.47
N ALA A 428 -18.18 -0.17 13.50
CA ALA A 428 -19.56 -0.12 13.94
C ALA A 428 -19.98 1.34 13.99
N SER A 429 -21.07 1.68 13.30
CA SER A 429 -21.54 3.07 13.24
C SER A 429 -23.01 3.13 13.63
N ILE A 430 -23.35 4.17 14.39
CA ILE A 430 -24.70 4.47 14.83
C ILE A 430 -25.08 5.79 14.18
N GLU A 431 -25.97 5.72 13.18
CA GLU A 431 -26.46 6.90 12.47
C GLU A 431 -27.12 7.88 13.44
N GLY A 432 -26.73 9.15 13.32
CA GLY A 432 -27.12 10.23 14.23
C GLY A 432 -26.25 10.36 15.49
N TYR A 433 -25.36 9.41 15.77
CA TYR A 433 -24.52 9.41 16.98
C TYR A 433 -23.03 9.46 16.68
N GLY A 434 -22.45 8.40 16.11
CA GLY A 434 -20.99 8.26 16.07
C GLY A 434 -20.50 6.94 15.46
N THR A 435 -19.18 6.80 15.36
CA THR A 435 -18.54 5.60 14.79
C THR A 435 -17.42 5.07 15.67
N ASP A 436 -17.42 3.75 15.85
CA ASP A 436 -16.36 2.96 16.47
C ASP A 436 -15.49 2.30 15.39
N ARG A 437 -14.19 2.61 15.41
CA ARG A 437 -13.14 1.93 14.64
C ARG A 437 -12.38 0.99 15.56
N GLN A 438 -12.34 -0.29 15.25
CA GLN A 438 -11.70 -1.28 16.11
C GLN A 438 -10.59 -2.01 15.35
N LEU A 439 -9.35 -1.85 15.82
CA LEU A 439 -8.19 -2.63 15.40
C LEU A 439 -8.03 -3.84 16.32
N TYR A 440 -7.91 -5.00 15.72
CA TYR A 440 -7.61 -6.26 16.39
C TYR A 440 -6.21 -6.72 15.98
N LEU A 441 -5.33 -6.96 16.95
CA LEU A 441 -4.01 -7.54 16.72
C LEU A 441 -3.89 -8.89 17.46
N PRO A 442 -3.27 -9.91 16.86
CA PRO A 442 -3.01 -11.16 17.55
C PRO A 442 -2.02 -10.92 18.70
N SER A 443 -2.32 -11.47 19.87
CA SER A 443 -1.43 -11.40 21.04
C SER A 443 -0.09 -12.09 20.84
N THR A 444 -0.04 -13.07 19.93
CA THR A 444 1.18 -13.77 19.50
C THR A 444 2.10 -12.91 18.64
N GLY A 445 1.72 -11.65 18.35
CA GLY A 445 2.47 -10.76 17.49
C GLY A 445 2.62 -11.34 16.08
N LEU A 446 3.84 -11.41 15.59
CA LEU A 446 4.17 -11.89 14.25
C LEU A 446 4.39 -13.41 14.13
N ALA A 447 4.19 -14.18 15.20
CA ALA A 447 4.39 -15.63 15.16
C ALA A 447 3.44 -16.30 14.16
N GLY A 448 3.98 -17.11 13.24
CA GLY A 448 3.26 -17.77 12.15
C GLY A 448 2.82 -16.85 11.01
N VAL A 449 3.18 -15.56 11.05
CA VAL A 449 2.79 -14.59 10.02
C VAL A 449 3.88 -14.48 8.96
N SER A 450 3.47 -14.53 7.68
CA SER A 450 4.37 -14.41 6.53
C SER A 450 3.96 -13.30 5.56
N LEU A 451 4.96 -12.79 4.84
CA LEU A 451 4.80 -11.83 3.75
C LEU A 451 4.31 -12.48 2.47
#